data_AF-A0A8D5U6I1-F1
#
_entry.id   AF-A0A8D5U6I1-F1
#
_cell.length_a   1.000
_cell.length_b   1.000
_cell.length_c   1.000
_cell.angle_alpha   90.00
_cell.angle_beta   90.00
_cell.angle_gamma   90.00
#
_symmetry.space_group_name_H-M   'P 1'
#
loop_
_entity.id
_entity.type
_entity.pdbx_description
1 polymer ?
#
loop_
_entity_poly.entity_id
_entity_poly.type
_entity_poly.pdbx_seq_one_letter_code
_entity_poly.pdbx_strand_id
1 'polypeptide(L)'
;MEPFYFKSYDKIVGVAHNEKELESEIMRIGAVDPACVNWHLEQGHIVSWLKYIGNNTLAEMLKGVKDYREALARIRDYVVMRDTKFEAPKYEKPKRLETKQEPQRKPEFSRQRIRGRF
;
A
#
# COMPACT_ATOMS: atom_id res chain seq x y z
N MET A 1 9.99 -18.13 -16.09
CA MET A 1 10.99 -17.43 -15.26
C MET A 1 11.67 -18.45 -14.38
N GLU A 2 12.96 -18.27 -14.09
CA GLU A 2 13.71 -19.20 -13.24
C GLU A 2 13.28 -19.04 -11.76
N PRO A 3 12.98 -20.13 -11.05
CA PRO A 3 12.57 -20.06 -9.65
C PRO A 3 13.75 -19.72 -8.73
N PHE A 4 13.42 -19.15 -7.58
CA PHE A 4 14.34 -19.00 -6.48
C PHE A 4 14.38 -20.29 -5.65
N TYR A 5 15.57 -20.83 -5.42
CA TYR A 5 15.77 -21.99 -4.56
C TYR A 5 16.34 -21.54 -3.21
N PHE A 6 15.59 -21.81 -2.15
CA PHE A 6 16.12 -21.72 -0.79
C PHE A 6 17.02 -22.93 -0.55
N LYS A 7 18.29 -22.69 -0.26
CA LYS A 7 19.28 -23.74 0.00
C LYS A 7 19.81 -23.59 1.41
N SER A 8 19.68 -24.67 2.18
CA SER A 8 20.39 -24.82 3.46
C SER A 8 21.48 -25.87 3.24
N TYR A 9 22.74 -25.43 3.22
CA TYR A 9 23.86 -26.23 2.75
C TYR A 9 23.60 -26.79 1.34
N ASP A 10 23.78 -28.09 1.12
CA ASP A 10 23.58 -28.76 -0.17
C ASP A 10 22.12 -29.20 -0.41
N LYS A 11 21.18 -28.80 0.46
CA LYS A 11 19.77 -29.22 0.37
C LYS A 11 18.88 -28.06 -0.04
N ILE A 12 18.04 -28.29 -1.04
CA ILE A 12 16.94 -27.39 -1.37
C ILE A 12 15.85 -27.60 -0.33
N VAL A 13 15.54 -26.53 0.41
CA VAL A 13 14.55 -26.53 1.48
C VAL A 13 13.25 -25.82 1.09
N GLY A 14 13.26 -25.09 -0.03
CA GLY A 14 12.09 -24.40 -0.57
C GLY A 14 12.31 -23.84 -1.96
N VAL A 15 11.22 -23.54 -2.65
CA VAL A 15 11.22 -23.03 -4.03
C VAL A 15 10.14 -21.97 -4.19
N ALA A 16 10.48 -20.84 -4.79
CA ALA A 16 9.54 -19.76 -5.09
C ALA A 16 9.61 -19.33 -6.55
N HIS A 17 8.46 -19.27 -7.23
CA HIS A 17 8.37 -18.83 -8.63
C HIS A 17 7.89 -17.38 -8.78
N ASN A 18 7.33 -16.80 -7.73
CA ASN A 18 6.73 -15.46 -7.71
C ASN A 18 6.79 -14.86 -6.30
N GLU A 19 6.39 -13.59 -6.15
CA GLU A 19 6.44 -12.88 -4.86
C GLU A 19 5.59 -13.54 -3.76
N LYS A 20 4.45 -14.13 -4.14
CA LYS A 20 3.51 -14.74 -3.20
C LYS A 20 4.06 -16.06 -2.64
N GLU A 21 4.67 -16.86 -3.51
CA GLU A 21 5.40 -18.06 -3.09
C GLU A 21 6.64 -17.69 -2.28
N LEU A 22 7.34 -16.61 -2.64
CA LEU A 22 8.47 -16.11 -1.86
C LEU A 22 8.03 -15.75 -0.43
N GLU A 23 6.91 -15.04 -0.25
CA GLU A 23 6.37 -14.74 1.08
C GLU A 23 6.07 -16.02 1.86
N SER A 24 5.39 -16.97 1.22
CA SER A 24 4.96 -18.22 1.84
C SER A 24 6.16 -19.06 2.30
N GLU A 25 7.20 -19.16 1.47
CA GLU A 25 8.41 -19.92 1.78
C GLU A 25 9.28 -19.21 2.82
N ILE A 26 9.42 -17.88 2.76
CA ILE A 26 10.09 -17.10 3.83
C ILE A 26 9.39 -17.33 5.16
N MET A 27 8.06 -17.34 5.19
CA MET A 27 7.29 -17.58 6.41
C MET A 27 7.48 -19.01 6.92
N ARG A 28 7.32 -20.01 6.04
CA ARG A 28 7.41 -21.43 6.40
C ARG A 28 8.82 -21.79 6.87
N ILE A 29 9.85 -21.42 6.11
CA ILE A 29 11.25 -21.74 6.42
C ILE A 29 11.70 -20.89 7.60
N GLY A 30 11.42 -19.59 7.61
CA GLY A 30 11.85 -18.70 8.70
C GLY A 30 11.25 -19.06 10.06
N ALA A 31 10.10 -19.74 10.10
CA ALA A 31 9.53 -20.27 11.35
C ALA A 31 10.29 -21.51 11.89
N VAL A 32 10.95 -22.29 11.03
CA VAL A 32 11.65 -23.52 11.41
C VAL A 32 13.16 -23.32 11.48
N ASP A 33 13.73 -22.65 10.49
CA ASP A 33 15.14 -22.33 10.33
C ASP A 33 15.31 -20.86 9.88
N PRO A 34 15.26 -19.91 10.84
CA PRO A 34 15.49 -18.49 10.56
C PRO A 34 16.85 -18.20 9.91
N ALA A 35 17.88 -18.99 10.26
CA ALA A 35 19.24 -18.75 9.81
C ALA A 35 19.38 -18.94 8.28
N CYS A 36 18.71 -19.95 7.72
CA CYS A 36 18.66 -20.16 6.27
C CYS A 36 18.14 -18.93 5.53
N VAL A 37 17.01 -18.37 5.96
CA VAL A 37 16.39 -17.22 5.30
C VAL A 37 17.22 -15.95 5.51
N ASN A 38 17.66 -15.70 6.74
CA ASN A 38 18.48 -14.55 7.09
C ASN A 38 19.80 -14.53 6.30
N TRP A 39 20.42 -15.69 6.10
CA TRP A 39 21.61 -15.80 5.26
C TRP A 39 21.32 -15.40 3.80
N HIS A 40 20.25 -15.92 3.19
CA HIS A 40 19.87 -15.53 1.82
C HIS A 40 19.54 -14.04 1.68
N LEU A 41 18.95 -13.43 2.71
CA LEU A 41 18.67 -12.00 2.79
C LEU A 41 19.98 -11.19 2.89
N GLU A 42 20.87 -11.57 3.81
CA GLU A 42 22.14 -10.88 4.04
C GLU A 42 23.08 -10.95 2.82
N GLN A 43 23.12 -12.08 2.12
CA GLN A 43 23.89 -12.21 0.87
C GLN A 43 23.24 -11.47 -0.31
N GLY A 44 22.01 -10.96 -0.17
CA GLY A 44 21.30 -10.29 -1.25
C GLY A 44 20.84 -11.23 -2.37
N HIS A 45 20.74 -12.53 -2.12
CA HIS A 45 20.29 -13.53 -3.10
C HIS A 45 18.85 -13.26 -3.54
N ILE A 46 17.97 -13.00 -2.57
CA ILE A 46 16.55 -12.71 -2.82
C ILE A 46 16.39 -11.41 -3.60
N VAL A 47 17.15 -10.36 -3.23
CA VAL A 47 17.15 -9.07 -3.93
C VAL A 47 17.60 -9.22 -5.39
N SER A 48 18.66 -10.00 -5.62
CA SER A 48 19.18 -10.25 -6.97
C SER A 48 18.16 -11.00 -7.83
N TRP A 49 17.51 -12.02 -7.27
CA TRP A 49 16.45 -12.76 -7.96
C TRP A 49 15.23 -11.87 -8.28
N LEU A 50 14.80 -11.02 -7.36
CA LEU A 50 13.71 -10.07 -7.58
C LEU A 50 14.01 -9.10 -8.74
N LYS A 51 15.24 -8.60 -8.82
CA LYS A 51 15.70 -7.77 -9.95
C LYS A 51 15.66 -8.54 -11.27
N TYR A 52 16.10 -9.80 -11.24
CA TYR A 52 16.11 -10.67 -12.43
C TYR A 52 14.72 -10.92 -12.99
N ILE A 53 13.71 -11.15 -12.14
CA ILE A 53 12.31 -11.32 -12.59
C ILE A 53 11.62 -9.99 -12.94
N GLY A 54 12.30 -8.85 -12.78
CA GLY A 54 11.81 -7.51 -13.11
C GLY A 54 11.09 -6.78 -11.97
N ASN A 55 11.05 -7.34 -10.76
CA ASN A 55 10.42 -6.70 -9.60
C ASN A 55 11.42 -5.81 -8.83
N ASN A 56 11.76 -4.68 -9.42
CA ASN A 56 12.71 -3.72 -8.84
C ASN A 56 12.19 -3.04 -7.57
N THR A 57 10.87 -2.85 -7.46
CA THR A 57 10.26 -2.19 -6.30
C THR A 57 10.47 -3.03 -5.04
N LEU A 58 10.10 -4.31 -5.07
CA LEU A 58 10.28 -5.18 -3.91
C LEU A 58 11.77 -5.43 -3.64
N ALA A 59 12.60 -5.52 -4.68
CA ALA A 59 14.04 -5.65 -4.53
C ALA A 59 14.66 -4.50 -3.73
N GLU A 60 14.26 -3.24 -4.01
CA GLU A 60 14.76 -2.09 -3.25
C GLU A 60 14.19 -2.05 -1.83
N MET A 61 12.94 -2.49 -1.61
CA MET A 61 12.36 -2.58 -0.26
C MET A 61 13.04 -3.61 0.65
N LEU A 62 13.60 -4.68 0.06
CA LEU A 62 14.33 -5.73 0.77
C LEU A 62 15.85 -5.49 0.84
N LYS A 63 16.35 -4.40 0.25
CA LYS A 63 17.77 -4.10 0.24
C LYS A 63 18.28 -3.83 1.67
N GLY A 64 19.29 -4.59 2.09
CA GLY A 64 19.90 -4.45 3.42
C GLY A 64 19.10 -5.07 4.56
N VAL A 65 17.96 -5.69 4.28
CA VAL A 65 17.21 -6.46 5.28
C VAL A 65 17.97 -7.73 5.61
N LYS A 66 18.09 -8.05 6.91
CA LYS A 66 18.81 -9.24 7.40
C LYS A 66 17.95 -10.19 8.22
N ASP A 67 16.74 -9.77 8.59
CA ASP A 67 15.82 -10.54 9.41
C ASP A 67 14.58 -10.94 8.60
N TYR A 68 14.20 -12.21 8.67
CA TYR A 68 13.07 -12.75 7.91
C TYR A 68 11.72 -12.14 8.31
N ARG A 69 11.55 -11.69 9.57
CA ARG A 69 10.30 -11.05 10.01
C ARG A 69 10.18 -9.65 9.42
N GLU A 70 11.29 -8.91 9.36
CA GLU A 70 11.33 -7.64 8.66
C GLU A 70 11.07 -7.84 7.16
N ALA A 71 11.66 -8.86 6.54
CA ALA A 71 11.41 -9.17 5.14
C ALA A 71 9.92 -9.46 4.88
N LEU A 72 9.27 -10.27 5.72
CA LEU A 72 7.83 -10.53 5.63
C LEU A 72 6.98 -9.26 5.76
N ALA A 73 7.33 -8.38 6.70
CA ALA A 73 6.63 -7.11 6.85
C ALA A 73 6.70 -6.27 5.56
N ARG A 74 7.90 -6.14 4.97
CA ARG A 74 8.10 -5.39 3.72
C ARG A 74 7.40 -6.01 2.52
N ILE A 75 7.37 -7.34 2.43
CA ILE A 75 6.65 -8.04 1.35
C ILE A 75 5.15 -7.77 1.47
N ARG A 76 4.58 -7.82 2.69
CA ARG A 76 3.16 -7.51 2.91
C ARG A 76 2.83 -6.05 2.60
N ASP A 77 3.67 -5.12 3.03
CA ASP A 77 3.53 -3.70 2.70
C ASP A 77 3.54 -3.49 1.18
N TYR A 78 4.45 -4.18 0.47
CA TYR A 78 4.52 -4.14 -0.98
C TYR A 78 3.22 -4.65 -1.63
N VAL A 79 2.64 -5.76 -1.15
CA VAL A 79 1.38 -6.29 -1.69
C VAL A 79 0.25 -5.28 -1.51
N VAL A 80 0.10 -4.69 -0.31
CA VAL A 80 -0.92 -3.66 -0.06
C VAL A 80 -0.70 -2.43 -0.95
N MET A 81 0.54 -1.95 -1.08
CA MET A 81 0.89 -0.84 -1.97
C MET A 81 0.60 -1.14 -3.44
N ARG A 82 0.86 -2.37 -3.89
CA ARG A 82 0.61 -2.79 -5.25
C ARG A 82 -0.88 -2.80 -5.54
N ASP A 83 -1.67 -3.39 -4.64
CA ASP A 83 -3.12 -3.53 -4.83
C ASP A 83 -3.85 -2.17 -4.72
N THR A 84 -3.39 -1.27 -3.85
CA THR A 84 -3.92 0.11 -3.76
C THR A 84 -3.58 0.98 -4.98
N LYS A 85 -2.46 0.73 -5.68
CA LYS A 85 -2.17 1.40 -6.96
C LYS A 85 -3.15 1.01 -8.08
N PHE A 86 -3.83 -0.13 -7.97
CA PHE A 86 -4.90 -0.52 -8.89
C PHE A 86 -6.26 0.10 -8.53
N GLU A 87 -6.45 0.54 -7.28
CA GLU A 87 -7.58 1.37 -6.87
C GLU A 87 -7.20 2.86 -6.97
N ALA A 88 -7.15 3.39 -8.19
CA ALA A 88 -7.20 4.84 -8.35
C ALA A 88 -8.43 5.37 -7.58
N PRO A 89 -8.32 6.43 -6.76
CA PRO A 89 -9.45 6.98 -6.05
C PRO A 89 -10.51 7.36 -7.09
N LYS A 90 -11.70 6.76 -7.01
CA LYS A 90 -12.86 7.25 -7.75
C LYS A 90 -13.02 8.71 -7.35
N TYR A 91 -12.81 9.63 -8.28
CA TYR A 91 -13.06 11.04 -8.08
C TYR A 91 -14.57 11.22 -7.83
N GLU A 92 -14.99 11.12 -6.58
CA GLU A 92 -16.29 11.63 -6.16
C GLU A 92 -16.20 13.16 -6.19
N LYS A 93 -16.81 13.76 -7.22
CA LYS A 93 -16.98 15.21 -7.28
C LYS A 93 -17.53 15.68 -5.92
N PRO A 94 -16.89 16.63 -5.23
CA PRO A 94 -17.45 17.16 -4.00
C PRO A 94 -18.85 17.69 -4.30
N LYS A 95 -19.83 17.10 -3.62
CA LYS A 95 -21.24 17.51 -3.71
C LYS A 95 -21.28 18.96 -3.23
N ARG A 96 -21.49 19.89 -4.17
CA ARG A 96 -21.68 21.32 -3.88
C ARG A 96 -22.74 21.41 -2.79
N LEU A 97 -22.33 21.80 -1.59
CA LEU A 97 -23.25 22.20 -0.54
C LEU A 97 -23.99 23.43 -1.07
N GLU A 98 -25.20 23.24 -1.58
CA GLU A 98 -26.14 24.33 -1.77
C GLU A 98 -26.46 24.87 -0.38
N THR A 99 -25.72 25.89 0.04
CA THR A 99 -26.15 26.80 1.10
C THR A 99 -27.49 27.38 0.66
N LYS A 100 -28.58 26.84 1.21
CA LYS A 100 -29.89 27.47 1.15
C LYS A 100 -29.75 28.82 1.84
N GLN A 101 -29.58 29.89 1.06
CA GLN A 101 -29.77 31.24 1.54
C GLN A 101 -31.25 31.38 1.91
N GLU A 102 -31.50 31.42 3.21
CA GLU A 102 -32.80 31.77 3.76
C GLU A 102 -33.08 33.25 3.39
N PRO A 103 -34.20 33.58 2.73
CA PRO A 103 -34.50 34.96 2.42
C PRO A 103 -34.83 35.71 3.72
N GLN A 104 -33.98 36.67 4.08
CA GLN A 104 -34.24 37.62 5.16
C GLN A 104 -35.58 38.33 4.91
N ARG A 105 -36.57 38.05 5.76
CA ARG A 105 -37.82 38.82 5.81
C ARG A 105 -37.50 40.25 6.24
N LYS A 106 -37.63 41.19 5.31
CA LYS A 106 -37.58 42.62 5.61
C LYS A 106 -38.74 42.98 6.54
N PRO A 107 -38.55 43.72 7.64
CA PRO A 107 -39.67 44.26 8.40
C PRO A 107 -40.38 45.35 7.59
N GLU A 108 -41.70 45.19 7.40
CA GLU A 108 -42.58 46.23 6.89
C GLU A 108 -42.57 47.44 7.83
N PHE A 109 -41.87 48.51 7.46
CA PHE A 109 -42.12 49.81 8.06
C PHE A 109 -43.35 50.43 7.40
N SER A 110 -44.47 50.33 8.11
CA SER A 110 -45.71 51.06 7.87
C SER A 110 -45.43 52.56 7.69
N ARG A 111 -45.41 53.04 6.44
CA ARG A 111 -45.52 54.47 6.15
C ARG A 111 -47.00 54.85 6.18
N GLN A 112 -47.47 55.21 7.37
CA GLN A 112 -48.72 55.95 7.56
C GLN A 112 -48.65 57.22 6.69
N ARG A 113 -49.53 57.33 5.69
CA ARG A 113 -49.73 58.57 4.94
C ARG A 113 -50.49 59.55 5.83
N ILE A 114 -49.88 60.68 6.17
CA ILE A 114 -50.64 61.84 6.66
C ILE A 114 -51.28 62.52 5.45
N ARG A 115 -52.60 62.68 5.51
CA ARG A 115 -53.46 63.32 4.51
C ARG A 115 -53.53 64.84 4.74
N GLY A 116 -53.44 65.61 3.64
CA GLY A 116 -54.03 66.95 3.45
C GLY A 116 -53.28 68.10 4.13
N ARG A 117 -53.41 69.36 3.70
CA ARG A 117 -54.16 70.03 2.63
C ARG A 117 -53.58 71.46 2.60
N PHE A 118 -53.44 72.08 1.43
CA PHE A 118 -53.45 73.54 1.30
C PHE A 118 -54.89 74.03 1.25
#